data_AF-A0A1H7T7L2-F1
#
_entry.id   AF-A0A1H7T7L2-F1
#
_cell.length_a   1.000
_cell.length_b   1.000
_cell.length_c   1.000
_cell.angle_alpha   90.00
_cell.angle_beta   90.00
_cell.angle_gamma   90.00
#
_symmetry.space_group_name_H-M   'P 1'
#
loop_
_entity.id
_entity.type
_entity.pdbx_description
1 polymer ?
#
loop_
_entity_poly.entity_id
_entity_poly.type
_entity_poly.pdbx_seq_one_letter_code
_entity_poly.pdbx_strand_id
1 'polypeptide(L)'
;MGLARLERNLHGVHVVLTCADGAEEQGEWVMEVLAKLPAGGLIPGRTLRFGWSSIRLDPRGGALVVTEPDFDGDPLNAWRDDVTVTLQVQGSMLETAQGVDAEPRFPRFTDTVTAVPGWEKSERVALARALEPEAGDSGWLIMPPGALSTVPPEQFPVFELLRRRSELLSAMALPGGWVVEFEEDEILGYGKPG
;
A
#
# COMPACT_ATOMS: atom_id res chain seq x y z
N MET A 1 -13.29 -13.64 -8.85
CA MET A 1 -11.88 -13.54 -9.28
C MET A 1 -11.21 -14.84 -8.84
N GLY A 2 -10.47 -15.52 -9.72
CA GLY A 2 -9.71 -16.70 -9.30
C GLY A 2 -8.47 -16.29 -8.52
N LEU A 3 -7.80 -17.28 -7.94
CA LEU A 3 -6.55 -17.10 -7.23
C LEU A 3 -5.45 -17.88 -7.98
N ALA A 4 -4.37 -17.16 -8.29
CA ALA A 4 -3.13 -17.72 -8.75
C ALA A 4 -2.27 -18.15 -7.56
N ARG A 5 -1.55 -19.25 -7.74
CA ARG A 5 -0.68 -19.84 -6.73
C ARG A 5 0.71 -20.06 -7.30
N LEU A 6 1.69 -19.38 -6.72
CA LEU A 6 3.10 -19.47 -7.07
C LEU A 6 3.84 -20.30 -6.02
N GLU A 7 4.69 -21.21 -6.47
CA GLU A 7 5.49 -22.06 -5.58
C GLU A 7 6.94 -22.16 -6.06
N ARG A 8 7.89 -22.01 -5.13
CA ARG A 8 9.33 -22.12 -5.41
C ARG A 8 10.06 -22.79 -4.25
N ASN A 9 11.14 -23.49 -4.56
CA ASN A 9 12.13 -23.89 -3.56
C ASN A 9 13.23 -22.84 -3.52
N LEU A 10 13.29 -22.08 -2.44
CA LEU A 10 14.25 -21.00 -2.23
C LEU A 10 15.17 -21.40 -1.08
N HIS A 11 16.48 -21.51 -1.32
CA HIS A 11 17.47 -21.92 -0.30
C HIS A 11 17.11 -23.22 0.43
N GLY A 12 16.49 -24.17 -0.28
CA GLY A 12 16.03 -25.45 0.30
C GLY A 12 14.72 -25.36 1.10
N VAL A 13 14.04 -24.20 1.09
CA VAL A 13 12.74 -23.99 1.72
C VAL A 13 11.65 -23.88 0.65
N HIS A 14 10.58 -24.66 0.79
CA HIS A 14 9.40 -24.54 -0.06
C HIS A 14 8.60 -23.30 0.34
N VAL A 15 8.48 -22.35 -0.58
CA VAL A 15 7.77 -21.08 -0.38
C VAL A 15 6.57 -21.04 -1.31
N VAL A 16 5.45 -20.60 -0.76
CA VAL A 16 4.14 -20.53 -1.42
C VAL A 16 3.59 -19.12 -1.31
N LEU A 17 3.12 -18.57 -2.42
CA LEU A 17 2.43 -17.28 -2.47
C LEU A 17 1.11 -17.47 -3.22
N THR A 18 0.03 -16.91 -2.68
CA THR A 18 -1.27 -16.84 -3.35
C THR A 18 -1.61 -15.38 -3.61
N CYS A 19 -2.17 -15.09 -4.77
CA CYS A 19 -2.64 -13.75 -5.15
C CYS A 19 -3.78 -13.87 -6.17
N ALA A 20 -4.46 -12.77 -6.46
CA ALA A 20 -5.47 -12.70 -7.50
C ALA A 20 -4.92 -13.08 -8.88
N ASP A 21 -5.75 -13.71 -9.71
CA ASP A 21 -5.48 -13.87 -11.14
C ASP A 21 -5.17 -12.49 -11.77
N GLY A 22 -4.11 -12.41 -12.58
CA GLY A 22 -3.61 -11.17 -13.18
C GLY A 22 -2.57 -10.43 -12.35
N ALA A 23 -2.28 -10.87 -11.12
CA ALA A 23 -1.21 -10.32 -10.26
C ALA A 23 0.05 -11.20 -10.21
N GLU A 24 0.19 -12.17 -11.11
CA GLU A 24 1.26 -13.18 -11.08
C GLU A 24 2.64 -12.57 -11.31
N GLU A 25 2.76 -11.55 -12.17
CA GLU A 25 4.04 -10.87 -12.40
C GLU A 25 4.53 -10.16 -11.14
N GLN A 26 3.62 -9.50 -10.42
CA GLN A 26 3.90 -8.88 -9.13
C GLN A 26 4.21 -9.94 -8.06
N GLY A 27 3.52 -11.08 -8.09
CA GLY A 27 3.81 -12.23 -7.24
C GLY A 27 5.19 -12.85 -7.50
N GLU A 28 5.62 -12.97 -8.76
CA GLU A 28 6.96 -13.43 -9.11
C GLU A 28 8.03 -12.44 -8.63
N TRP A 29 7.77 -11.13 -8.70
CA TRP A 29 8.69 -10.14 -8.11
C TRP A 29 8.88 -10.33 -6.60
N VAL A 30 7.82 -10.67 -5.85
CA VAL A 30 7.95 -11.05 -4.44
C VAL A 30 8.85 -12.28 -4.28
N MET A 31 8.66 -13.32 -5.10
CA MET A 31 9.50 -14.52 -5.07
C MET A 31 10.97 -14.20 -5.35
N GLU A 32 11.26 -13.31 -6.29
CA GLU A 32 12.63 -12.85 -6.56
C GLU A 32 13.24 -12.09 -5.38
N VAL A 33 12.47 -11.24 -4.71
CA VAL A 33 12.92 -10.53 -3.50
C VAL A 33 13.25 -11.54 -2.39
N LEU A 34 12.39 -12.53 -2.18
CA LEU A 34 12.62 -13.59 -1.20
C LEU A 34 13.84 -14.46 -1.56
N ALA A 35 14.06 -14.74 -2.85
CA ALA A 35 15.22 -15.49 -3.32
C ALA A 35 16.55 -14.77 -3.06
N LYS A 36 16.54 -13.43 -3.04
CA LYS A 36 17.72 -12.59 -2.75
C LYS A 36 18.06 -12.53 -1.26
N LEU A 37 17.20 -13.02 -0.37
CA LEU A 37 17.56 -13.14 1.05
C LEU A 37 18.74 -14.11 1.22
N PRO A 38 19.64 -13.86 2.19
CA PRO A 38 20.74 -14.79 2.45
C PRO A 38 20.20 -16.16 2.89
N ALA A 39 21.02 -17.20 2.76
CA ALA A 39 20.70 -18.52 3.29
C ALA A 39 20.36 -18.42 4.80
N GLY A 40 19.27 -19.06 5.21
CA GLY A 40 18.71 -18.90 6.56
C GLY A 40 17.88 -17.62 6.77
N GLY A 41 17.68 -16.81 5.73
CA GLY A 41 16.84 -15.61 5.78
C GLY A 41 15.34 -15.88 5.68
N LEU A 42 14.95 -17.06 5.17
CA LEU A 42 13.57 -17.53 5.10
C LEU A 42 13.20 -18.22 6.41
N ILE A 43 12.82 -17.42 7.41
CA ILE A 43 12.55 -17.86 8.78
C ILE A 43 11.04 -17.80 9.05
N PRO A 44 10.43 -18.84 9.65
CA PRO A 44 9.04 -18.80 10.11
C PRO A 44 8.76 -17.57 10.99
N GLY A 45 7.64 -16.90 10.73
CA GLY A 45 7.19 -15.68 11.43
C GLY A 45 7.93 -14.40 11.03
N ARG A 46 8.95 -14.47 10.16
CA ARG A 46 9.67 -13.26 9.71
C ARG A 46 8.72 -12.36 8.94
N THR A 47 8.68 -11.10 9.35
CA THR A 47 7.96 -10.03 8.65
C THR A 47 8.94 -9.15 7.89
N LEU A 48 8.60 -8.80 6.66
CA LEU A 48 9.39 -7.97 5.75
C LEU A 48 8.53 -6.81 5.29
N ARG A 49 9.10 -5.60 5.27
CA ARG A 49 8.43 -4.47 4.61
C ARG A 49 8.42 -4.72 3.10
N PHE A 50 7.29 -4.46 2.47
CA PHE A 50 7.12 -4.56 1.03
C PHE A 50 6.29 -3.38 0.54
N GLY A 51 6.96 -2.40 -0.08
CA GLY A 51 6.38 -1.12 -0.49
C GLY A 51 5.63 -0.44 0.66
N TRP A 52 4.32 -0.31 0.49
CA TRP A 52 3.41 0.31 1.44
C TRP A 52 3.03 -0.58 2.63
N SER A 53 3.12 -1.89 2.47
CA SER A 53 2.64 -2.89 3.42
C SER A 53 3.79 -3.72 4.00
N SER A 54 3.44 -4.84 4.62
CA SER A 54 4.35 -5.89 5.04
C SER A 54 3.88 -7.24 4.53
N ILE A 55 4.81 -8.16 4.33
CA ILE A 55 4.53 -9.59 4.11
C ILE A 55 5.16 -10.39 5.24
N ARG A 56 4.54 -11.51 5.61
CA ARG A 56 5.05 -12.42 6.65
C ARG A 56 5.14 -13.85 6.15
N LEU A 57 6.21 -14.54 6.54
CA LEU A 57 6.47 -15.93 6.17
C LEU A 57 5.92 -16.89 7.23
N ASP A 58 4.73 -17.43 7.04
CA ASP A 58 4.06 -18.28 8.02
C ASP A 58 4.25 -19.77 7.71
N PRO A 59 4.65 -20.60 8.69
CA PRO A 59 4.81 -22.03 8.47
C PRO A 59 3.46 -22.73 8.35
N ARG A 60 3.27 -23.50 7.28
CA ARG A 60 2.08 -24.34 7.04
C ARG A 60 2.48 -25.63 6.33
N GLY A 61 2.22 -26.78 6.95
CA GLY A 61 2.34 -28.08 6.29
C GLY A 61 3.72 -28.37 5.65
N GLY A 62 4.81 -27.83 6.19
CA GLY A 62 6.17 -28.00 5.65
C GLY A 62 6.62 -26.92 4.66
N ALA A 63 5.75 -25.97 4.32
CA ALA A 63 6.08 -24.79 3.52
C ALA A 63 6.10 -23.52 4.37
N LEU A 64 6.71 -22.46 3.84
CA LEU A 64 6.47 -21.09 4.26
C LEU A 64 5.48 -20.43 3.30
N VAL A 65 4.32 -20.05 3.81
CA VAL A 65 3.30 -19.30 3.09
C VAL A 65 3.57 -17.81 3.27
N VAL A 66 3.60 -17.07 2.16
CA VAL A 66 3.66 -15.61 2.19
C VAL A 66 2.25 -15.10 2.50
N THR A 67 2.14 -14.34 3.58
CA THR A 67 0.90 -13.77 4.10
C THR A 67 0.98 -12.25 4.10
N GLU A 68 -0.16 -11.58 4.07
CA GLU A 68 -0.28 -10.13 4.26
C GLU A 68 -1.20 -9.81 5.45
N PRO A 69 -1.19 -8.57 5.98
CA PRO A 69 -2.17 -8.11 6.94
C PRO A 69 -3.61 -8.35 6.48
N ASP A 70 -4.49 -8.74 7.38
CA ASP A 70 -5.90 -8.92 7.06
C ASP A 70 -6.61 -7.57 6.88
N PHE A 71 -6.52 -7.02 5.67
CA PHE A 71 -7.06 -5.72 5.32
C PHE A 71 -8.61 -5.64 5.35
N ASP A 72 -9.28 -6.78 5.28
CA ASP A 72 -10.75 -6.87 5.34
C ASP A 72 -11.26 -6.98 6.80
N GLY A 73 -10.39 -7.43 7.72
CA GLY A 73 -10.70 -7.66 9.14
C GLY A 73 -9.87 -6.80 10.07
N ASP A 74 -8.82 -7.38 10.66
CA ASP A 74 -7.91 -6.71 11.61
C ASP A 74 -6.49 -6.61 11.03
N PRO A 75 -6.15 -5.51 10.31
CA PRO A 75 -4.86 -5.37 9.64
C PRO A 75 -3.69 -5.21 10.62
N LEU A 76 -3.97 -4.95 11.90
CA LEU A 76 -2.92 -4.73 12.90
C LEU A 76 -2.52 -6.04 13.60
N ASN A 77 -3.43 -7.00 13.70
CA ASN A 77 -3.22 -8.22 14.48
C ASN A 77 -3.43 -9.52 13.69
N ALA A 78 -4.14 -9.49 12.57
CA ALA A 78 -4.46 -10.66 11.76
C ALA A 78 -3.73 -10.65 10.40
N TRP A 79 -3.55 -11.85 9.86
CA TRP A 79 -2.82 -12.12 8.63
C TRP A 79 -3.57 -13.15 7.80
N ARG A 80 -3.52 -13.03 6.48
CA ARG A 80 -4.19 -13.93 5.55
C ARG A 80 -3.24 -14.53 4.52
N ASP A 81 -3.60 -15.70 4.01
CA ASP A 81 -2.77 -16.54 3.11
C ASP A 81 -2.82 -16.10 1.63
N ASP A 82 -3.17 -14.84 1.37
CA ASP A 82 -3.36 -14.22 0.06
C ASP A 82 -2.82 -12.78 0.11
N VAL A 83 -1.85 -12.44 -0.75
CA VAL A 83 -1.19 -11.13 -0.78
C VAL A 83 -1.79 -10.13 -1.77
N THR A 84 -3.02 -10.38 -2.24
CA THR A 84 -3.68 -9.61 -3.30
C THR A 84 -3.73 -8.11 -3.03
N VAL A 85 -4.15 -7.68 -1.83
CA VAL A 85 -4.38 -6.25 -1.57
C VAL A 85 -3.05 -5.49 -1.55
N THR A 86 -2.02 -6.09 -0.96
CA THR A 86 -0.67 -5.52 -0.96
C THR A 86 -0.18 -5.31 -2.39
N LEU A 87 -0.32 -6.32 -3.26
CA LEU A 87 0.15 -6.25 -4.65
C LEU A 87 -0.64 -5.24 -5.48
N GLN A 88 -1.96 -5.23 -5.38
CA GLN A 88 -2.83 -4.33 -6.16
C GLN A 88 -2.59 -2.86 -5.79
N VAL A 89 -2.59 -2.55 -4.50
CA VAL A 89 -2.35 -1.17 -4.02
C VAL A 89 -0.95 -0.71 -4.41
N GLN A 90 0.06 -1.56 -4.24
CA GLN A 90 1.42 -1.21 -4.65
C GLN A 90 1.54 -1.01 -6.16
N GLY A 91 0.87 -1.83 -6.96
CA GLY A 91 0.82 -1.68 -8.41
C GLY A 91 0.25 -0.33 -8.82
N SER A 92 -0.91 0.06 -8.26
CA SER A 92 -1.55 1.36 -8.53
C SER A 92 -0.68 2.54 -8.10
N MET A 93 -0.01 2.43 -6.94
CA MET A 93 0.96 3.42 -6.46
C MET A 93 2.14 3.59 -7.41
N LEU A 94 2.67 2.48 -7.94
CA LEU A 94 3.79 2.48 -8.88
C LEU A 94 3.38 3.06 -10.23
N GLU A 95 2.21 2.68 -10.75
CA GLU A 95 1.68 3.22 -12.00
C GLU A 95 1.54 4.74 -11.93
N THR A 96 1.00 5.27 -10.84
CA THR A 96 0.85 6.72 -10.64
C THR A 96 2.21 7.42 -10.59
N ALA A 97 3.16 6.88 -9.82
CA ALA A 97 4.51 7.45 -9.72
C ALA A 97 5.24 7.44 -11.07
N GLN A 98 5.14 6.34 -11.84
CA GLN A 98 5.72 6.22 -13.17
C GLN A 98 5.08 7.18 -14.18
N GLY A 99 3.75 7.34 -14.13
CA GLY A 99 3.00 8.24 -15.02
C GLY A 99 3.43 9.71 -14.93
N VAL A 100 4.09 10.09 -13.83
CA VAL A 100 4.61 11.45 -13.60
C VAL A 100 6.13 11.52 -13.49
N ASP A 101 6.84 10.43 -13.82
CA ASP A 101 8.30 10.29 -13.75
C ASP A 101 8.88 10.64 -12.36
N ALA A 102 8.24 10.12 -11.31
CA ALA A 102 8.65 10.29 -9.92
C ALA A 102 9.21 8.99 -9.33
N GLU A 103 10.29 9.11 -8.56
CA GLU A 103 10.79 8.00 -7.74
C GLU A 103 9.82 7.74 -6.57
N PRO A 104 9.24 6.53 -6.46
CA PRO A 104 8.20 6.25 -5.47
C PRO A 104 8.74 6.28 -4.02
N ARG A 105 7.97 6.87 -3.13
CA ARG A 105 8.18 6.95 -1.68
C ARG A 105 6.95 6.43 -0.95
N PHE A 106 6.88 5.12 -0.77
CA PHE A 106 5.76 4.47 -0.09
C PHE A 106 5.64 4.90 1.39
N PRO A 107 4.44 5.26 1.87
CA PRO A 107 4.17 5.30 3.31
C PRO A 107 4.17 3.86 3.87
N ARG A 108 3.96 3.68 5.15
CA ARG A 108 3.52 2.40 5.73
C ARG A 108 2.00 2.40 5.79
N PHE A 109 1.38 1.23 5.71
CA PHE A 109 -0.07 1.07 5.85
C PHE A 109 -0.57 1.58 7.22
N THR A 110 0.31 1.60 8.22
CA THR A 110 0.06 2.13 9.57
C THR A 110 0.41 3.61 9.75
N ASP A 111 1.06 4.25 8.77
CA ASP A 111 1.36 5.68 8.87
C ASP A 111 0.06 6.48 8.84
N THR A 112 0.05 7.63 9.49
CA THR A 112 -1.15 8.46 9.67
C THR A 112 -1.42 9.31 8.44
N VAL A 113 -2.66 9.36 7.99
CA VAL A 113 -3.20 10.30 7.00
C VAL A 113 -4.05 11.32 7.73
N THR A 114 -3.94 12.58 7.36
CA THR A 114 -4.81 13.65 7.87
C THR A 114 -5.87 13.98 6.82
N ALA A 115 -7.13 14.14 7.22
CA ALA A 115 -8.20 14.48 6.29
C ALA A 115 -9.11 15.56 6.87
N VAL A 116 -9.40 16.57 6.05
CA VAL A 116 -10.27 17.68 6.42
C VAL A 116 -11.74 17.26 6.32
N PRO A 117 -12.62 17.67 7.26
CA PRO A 117 -14.01 17.23 7.28
C PRO A 117 -14.74 17.44 5.95
N GLY A 118 -15.52 16.44 5.54
CA GLY A 118 -16.26 16.43 4.29
C GLY A 118 -15.52 15.76 3.12
N TRP A 119 -14.25 15.41 3.26
CA TRP A 119 -13.45 14.78 2.19
C TRP A 119 -14.07 13.49 1.62
N GLU A 120 -14.61 12.62 2.49
CA GLU A 120 -15.09 11.28 2.11
C GLU A 120 -16.32 11.34 1.19
N LYS A 121 -17.15 12.38 1.34
CA LYS A 121 -18.38 12.58 0.55
C LYS A 121 -18.20 13.56 -0.61
N SER A 122 -17.03 14.17 -0.71
CA SER A 122 -16.76 15.19 -1.71
C SER A 122 -16.38 14.52 -3.02
N GLU A 123 -17.10 14.83 -4.09
CA GLU A 123 -16.77 14.38 -5.45
C GLU A 123 -15.32 14.75 -5.78
N ARG A 124 -14.91 15.98 -5.46
CA ARG A 124 -13.52 16.41 -5.69
C ARG A 124 -12.72 16.46 -4.38
N VAL A 125 -11.46 16.04 -4.42
CA VAL A 125 -10.51 16.23 -3.32
C VAL A 125 -9.12 16.53 -3.86
N ALA A 126 -8.35 17.33 -3.12
CA ALA A 126 -6.93 17.51 -3.32
C ALA A 126 -6.16 16.76 -2.22
N LEU A 127 -5.12 16.04 -2.62
CA LEU A 127 -4.17 15.39 -1.72
C LEU A 127 -2.86 16.16 -1.80
N ALA A 128 -2.39 16.70 -0.68
CA ALA A 128 -1.10 17.37 -0.61
C ALA A 128 -0.17 16.60 0.31
N ARG A 129 1.08 16.34 -0.13
CA ARG A 129 2.09 15.70 0.69
C ARG A 129 3.07 16.72 1.26
N ALA A 130 3.28 16.70 2.57
CA ALA A 130 4.36 17.44 3.21
C ALA A 130 5.72 17.10 2.57
N LEU A 131 6.62 18.09 2.46
CA LEU A 131 7.96 17.89 1.88
C LEU A 131 8.76 16.85 2.67
N GLU A 132 8.72 16.93 3.99
CA GLU A 132 9.45 16.05 4.90
C GLU A 132 8.50 15.61 6.04
N PRO A 133 7.76 14.50 5.86
CA PRO A 133 6.88 14.00 6.91
C PRO A 133 7.66 13.39 8.07
N GLU A 134 7.10 13.52 9.28
CA GLU A 134 7.65 12.90 10.47
C GLU A 134 7.48 11.37 10.46
N ALA A 135 8.23 10.66 11.31
CA ALA A 135 8.12 9.22 11.41
C ALA A 135 6.73 8.80 11.93
N GLY A 136 6.03 7.94 11.17
CA GLY A 136 4.66 7.51 11.50
C GLY A 136 3.58 8.45 10.94
N ASP A 137 3.97 9.56 10.32
CA ASP A 137 3.11 10.40 9.50
C ASP A 137 3.36 10.06 8.02
N SER A 138 2.28 9.84 7.26
CA SER A 138 2.38 9.60 5.81
C SER A 138 2.78 10.87 5.05
N GLY A 139 2.53 12.04 5.67
CA GLY A 139 2.65 13.37 5.11
C GLY A 139 1.43 13.82 4.32
N TRP A 140 0.42 12.96 4.13
CA TRP A 140 -0.71 13.25 3.27
C TRP A 140 -1.83 13.98 4.01
N LEU A 141 -2.27 15.07 3.40
CA LEU A 141 -3.45 15.84 3.78
C LEU A 141 -4.49 15.76 2.67
N ILE A 142 -5.69 15.27 2.98
CA ILE A 142 -6.84 15.20 2.06
C ILE A 142 -7.77 16.40 2.32
N MET A 143 -8.07 17.17 1.27
CA MET A 143 -8.85 18.41 1.37
C MET A 143 -9.96 18.46 0.30
N PRO A 144 -11.25 18.61 0.67
CA PRO A 144 -12.28 18.93 -0.30
C PRO A 144 -12.18 20.41 -0.75
N PRO A 145 -12.76 20.78 -1.91
CA PRO A 145 -12.84 22.16 -2.36
C PRO A 145 -13.51 23.09 -1.34
N GLY A 146 -13.01 24.33 -1.24
CA GLY A 146 -13.62 25.35 -0.38
C GLY A 146 -13.49 25.06 1.13
N ALA A 147 -12.58 24.18 1.54
CA ALA A 147 -12.36 23.80 2.92
C ALA A 147 -12.01 25.00 3.84
N LEU A 148 -13.04 25.55 4.48
CA LEU A 148 -12.96 26.39 5.67
C LEU A 148 -13.81 25.72 6.75
N SER A 149 -13.30 24.62 7.30
CA SER A 149 -13.97 23.89 8.37
C SER A 149 -13.48 24.37 9.73
N THR A 150 -14.40 24.68 10.65
CA THR A 150 -14.08 24.87 12.08
C THR A 150 -13.96 23.55 12.83
N VAL A 151 -14.36 22.43 12.20
CA VAL A 151 -14.20 21.08 12.75
C VAL A 151 -12.76 20.63 12.49
N PRO A 152 -12.05 20.11 13.52
CA PRO A 152 -10.68 19.62 13.37
C PRO A 152 -10.57 18.54 12.29
N PRO A 153 -9.43 18.48 11.57
CA PRO A 153 -9.11 17.34 10.72
C PRO A 153 -9.13 16.03 11.50
N GLU A 154 -9.57 14.97 10.85
CA GLU A 154 -9.43 13.62 11.38
C GLU A 154 -8.08 13.02 10.97
N GLN A 155 -7.63 12.05 11.76
CA GLN A 155 -6.39 11.32 11.52
C GLN A 155 -6.67 9.82 11.63
N PHE A 156 -6.19 9.06 10.65
CA PHE A 156 -6.39 7.61 10.57
C PHE A 156 -5.24 6.95 9.80
N PRO A 157 -4.97 5.64 10.00
CA PRO A 157 -3.89 4.97 9.28
C PRO A 157 -4.22 4.81 7.80
N VAL A 158 -3.19 4.83 6.93
CA VAL A 158 -3.32 4.70 5.47
C VAL A 158 -4.25 3.55 5.05
N PHE A 159 -4.19 2.40 5.71
CA PHE A 159 -5.03 1.25 5.34
C PHE A 159 -6.54 1.51 5.44
N GLU A 160 -7.00 2.46 6.25
CA GLU A 160 -8.43 2.80 6.33
C GLU A 160 -8.96 3.38 5.02
N LEU A 161 -8.10 3.92 4.15
CA LEU A 161 -8.50 4.36 2.81
C LEU A 161 -9.07 3.22 1.97
N LEU A 162 -8.64 1.96 2.19
CA LEU A 162 -9.19 0.80 1.48
C LEU A 162 -10.72 0.69 1.64
N ARG A 163 -11.24 1.02 2.82
CA ARG A 163 -12.67 0.93 3.14
C ARG A 163 -13.42 2.24 2.91
N ARG A 164 -12.71 3.35 2.81
CA ARG A 164 -13.30 4.70 2.73
C ARG A 164 -13.30 5.26 1.31
N ARG A 165 -12.15 5.21 0.63
CA ARG A 165 -11.94 5.69 -0.75
C ARG A 165 -10.62 5.14 -1.30
N SER A 166 -10.66 3.92 -1.81
CA SER A 166 -9.48 3.12 -2.16
C SER A 166 -8.59 3.77 -3.22
N GLU A 167 -9.19 4.53 -4.12
CA GLU A 167 -8.56 5.10 -5.31
C GLU A 167 -7.54 6.18 -4.95
N LEU A 168 -7.73 6.82 -3.79
CA LEU A 168 -6.76 7.77 -3.24
C LEU A 168 -5.43 7.12 -2.88
N LEU A 169 -5.38 5.80 -2.67
CA LEU A 169 -4.13 5.09 -2.37
C LEU A 169 -3.14 5.19 -3.54
N SER A 170 -3.62 5.29 -4.78
CA SER A 170 -2.78 5.42 -5.98
C SER A 170 -1.77 6.57 -5.89
N ALA A 171 -2.15 7.70 -5.30
CA ALA A 171 -1.28 8.87 -5.16
C ALA A 171 -0.23 8.71 -4.05
N MET A 172 -0.43 7.81 -3.09
CA MET A 172 0.26 7.85 -1.80
C MET A 172 1.77 7.62 -1.89
N ALA A 173 2.25 7.00 -2.97
CA ALA A 173 3.69 6.80 -3.21
C ALA A 173 4.39 8.00 -3.84
N LEU A 174 3.69 9.06 -4.26
CA LEU A 174 4.36 10.26 -4.76
C LEU A 174 5.18 10.94 -3.66
N PRO A 175 6.41 11.44 -3.94
CA PRO A 175 7.29 12.00 -2.91
C PRO A 175 6.74 13.29 -2.30
N GLY A 176 7.44 13.82 -1.28
CA GLY A 176 7.03 15.05 -0.61
C GLY A 176 6.91 16.24 -1.55
N GLY A 177 5.95 17.13 -1.25
CA GLY A 177 5.67 18.35 -2.01
C GLY A 177 4.71 18.18 -3.20
N TRP A 178 4.28 16.96 -3.51
CA TRP A 178 3.29 16.71 -4.55
C TRP A 178 1.88 17.09 -4.10
N VAL A 179 1.10 17.56 -5.07
CA VAL A 179 -0.35 17.71 -4.96
C VAL A 179 -1.03 16.88 -6.04
N VAL A 180 -2.08 16.15 -5.69
CA VAL A 180 -2.89 15.37 -6.65
C VAL A 180 -4.34 15.78 -6.48
N GLU A 181 -5.00 16.11 -7.59
CA GLU A 181 -6.43 16.37 -7.59
C GLU A 181 -7.17 15.14 -8.09
N PHE A 182 -8.23 14.77 -7.38
CA PHE A 182 -9.18 13.73 -7.77
C PHE A 182 -10.55 14.36 -8.04
N GLU A 183 -11.23 13.82 -9.03
CA GLU A 183 -12.67 13.99 -9.25
C GLU A 183 -13.30 12.59 -9.31
N GLU A 184 -14.24 12.35 -8.39
CA GLU A 184 -14.71 11.01 -8.04
C GLU A 184 -13.51 10.10 -7.73
N ASP A 185 -13.27 9.12 -8.58
CA ASP A 185 -12.27 8.08 -8.37
C ASP A 185 -11.10 8.20 -9.35
N GLU A 186 -11.07 9.28 -10.14
CA GLU A 186 -10.08 9.54 -11.17
C GLU A 186 -9.15 10.71 -10.81
N ILE A 187 -7.87 10.56 -11.18
CA ILE A 187 -6.90 11.65 -11.05
C ILE A 187 -7.16 12.68 -12.15
N LEU A 188 -7.53 13.90 -11.74
CA LEU A 188 -7.74 15.04 -12.63
C LEU A 188 -6.41 15.71 -13.03
N GLY A 189 -5.43 15.72 -12.12
CA GLY A 189 -4.15 16.35 -12.37
C GLY A 189 -3.18 16.32 -11.21
N TYR A 190 -1.96 16.76 -11.50
CA TYR A 190 -0.84 16.78 -10.56
C TYR A 190 -0.21 18.18 -10.46
N GLY A 191 0.08 18.62 -9.24
CA GLY A 191 0.96 19.74 -8.95
C GLY A 191 2.33 19.22 -8.49
N LYS A 192 3.39 19.62 -9.18
CA LYS A 192 4.77 19.30 -8.78
C LYS A 192 5.21 20.18 -7.60
N PRO A 193 6.10 19.67 -6.72
CA PRO A 193 6.86 20.53 -5.82
C PRO A 193 7.61 21.59 -6.64
N GLY A 194 7.50 22.86 -6.25
CA GLY A 194 8.31 23.95 -6.80
C GLY A 194 9.72 23.96 -6.24
#